data_AF-A0A1M7U4J2-F1
#
_entry.id   AF-A0A1M7U4J2-F1
#
_cell.length_a   1.000
_cell.length_b   1.000
_cell.length_c   1.000
_cell.angle_alpha   90.00
_cell.angle_beta   90.00
_cell.angle_gamma   90.00
#
_symmetry.space_group_name_H-M   'P 1'
#
loop_
_entity.id
_entity.type
_entity.pdbx_description
1 polymer ?
#
loop_
_entity_poly.entity_id
_entity_poly.type
_entity_poly.pdbx_seq_one_letter_code
_entity_poly.pdbx_strand_id
1 'polypeptide(L)' 'MSMTNQNKIPPKKALVTGASGRLGVAAIEKFLAAGWEFVGVSHRKPSSRGGLKEESNET' A
#
# COMPACT_ATOMS: atom_id res chain seq x y z
N MET A 1 -34.33 -5.57 -15.41
CA MET A 1 -33.98 -5.59 -13.97
C MET A 1 -32.52 -5.99 -13.86
N SER A 2 -31.61 -5.05 -13.61
CA SER A 2 -30.18 -5.35 -13.48
C SER A 2 -29.84 -5.54 -12.00
N MET A 3 -29.82 -6.80 -11.55
CA MET A 3 -29.30 -7.18 -10.24
C MET A 3 -27.78 -7.35 -10.35
N THR A 4 -27.00 -6.30 -10.14
CA THR A 4 -25.61 -6.44 -9.69
C THR A 4 -25.18 -5.23 -8.87
N ASN A 5 -25.94 -4.93 -7.81
CA ASN A 5 -25.33 -4.21 -6.68
C ASN A 5 -24.55 -5.25 -5.87
N GLN A 6 -23.48 -5.80 -6.48
CA GLN A 6 -22.53 -6.62 -5.76
C GLN A 6 -21.94 -5.69 -4.71
N ASN A 7 -22.30 -5.93 -3.45
CA ASN A 7 -21.84 -5.21 -2.29
C ASN A 7 -20.31 -5.30 -2.26
N LYS A 8 -19.65 -4.39 -2.97
CA LYS A 8 -18.21 -4.41 -3.22
C LYS A 8 -17.58 -3.99 -1.92
N ILE A 9 -17.33 -4.96 -1.05
CA ILE A 9 -16.58 -4.76 0.18
C ILE A 9 -15.31 -4.03 -0.26
N PRO A 10 -15.11 -2.75 0.15
CA PRO A 10 -13.99 -1.99 -0.35
C PRO A 10 -12.71 -2.75 0.01
N PRO A 11 -11.74 -2.83 -0.92
CA PRO A 11 -10.48 -3.50 -0.64
C PRO A 11 -9.91 -2.92 0.66
N LYS A 12 -9.59 -3.79 1.61
CA LYS A 12 -9.10 -3.37 2.93
C LYS A 12 -7.77 -2.64 2.71
N LYS A 13 -7.66 -1.41 3.23
CA LYS A 13 -6.49 -0.57 3.07
C LYS A 13 -5.69 -0.48 4.37
N ALA A 14 -4.36 -0.52 4.29
CA ALA A 14 -3.45 -0.38 5.43
C ALA A 14 -2.44 0.76 5.22
N LEU A 15 -2.18 1.55 6.26
CA LEU A 15 -1.08 2.52 6.30
C LEU A 15 0.07 1.93 7.11
N VAL A 16 1.26 1.83 6.51
CA VAL A 16 2.46 1.30 7.17
C VAL A 16 3.49 2.41 7.32
N THR A 17 3.73 2.86 8.55
CA THR A 17 4.80 3.80 8.87
C THR A 17 6.11 3.04 9.13
N GLY A 18 7.25 3.66 8.84
CA GLY A 18 8.55 2.96 8.91
C GLY A 18 8.67 1.82 7.89
N ALA A 19 8.01 1.96 6.73
CA ALA A 19 7.96 0.94 5.68
C ALA A 19 9.34 0.49 5.16
N SER A 20 10.39 1.29 5.37
CA SER A 20 11.78 0.95 5.02
C SER A 20 12.51 0.11 6.08
N GLY A 21 11.96 -0.01 7.29
CA GLY A 21 12.51 -0.82 8.36
C GLY A 21 12.13 -2.30 8.21
N ARG A 22 12.89 -3.19 8.86
CA ARG A 22 12.68 -4.65 8.78
C ARG A 22 11.25 -5.08 9.11
N LEU A 23 10.66 -4.47 10.14
CA LEU A 23 9.27 -4.73 10.54
C LEU A 23 8.25 -4.14 9.58
N GLY A 24 8.51 -2.96 9.02
CA GLY A 24 7.63 -2.33 8.04
C GLY A 24 7.56 -3.13 6.74
N VAL A 25 8.70 -3.63 6.25
CA VAL A 25 8.75 -4.54 5.09
C VAL A 25 7.99 -5.84 5.37
N ALA A 26 8.22 -6.47 6.52
CA ALA A 26 7.51 -7.70 6.90
C ALA A 26 5.99 -7.47 7.04
N ALA A 27 5.56 -6.32 7.56
CA ALA A 27 4.14 -5.97 7.65
C ALA A 27 3.51 -5.81 6.26
N ILE A 28 4.20 -5.13 5.33
CA ILE A 28 3.77 -4.97 3.94
C ILE A 28 3.57 -6.34 3.26
N GLU A 29 4.52 -7.26 3.41
CA GLU A 29 4.42 -8.61 2.86
C GLU A 29 3.18 -9.36 3.39
N LYS A 30 2.87 -9.19 4.69
CA LYS A 30 1.67 -9.77 5.30
C LYS A 30 0.37 -9.13 4.79
N PHE A 31 0.34 -7.81 4.62
CA PHE A 31 -0.82 -7.11 4.06
C PHE A 31 -1.08 -7.50 2.61
N LEU A 32 -0.03 -7.59 1.79
CA LEU A 32 -0.12 -8.08 0.42
C LEU A 32 -0.61 -9.52 0.35
N ALA A 33 -0.08 -10.42 1.18
CA ALA A 33 -0.51 -11.82 1.24
C ALA A 33 -1.99 -11.96 1.67
N ALA A 34 -2.49 -11.02 2.47
CA ALA A 34 -3.89 -10.97 2.87
C ALA A 34 -4.82 -10.33 1.82
N GLY A 35 -4.28 -9.85 0.68
CA GLY A 35 -5.03 -9.18 -0.37
C GLY A 35 -5.43 -7.74 -0.04
N TRP A 36 -4.70 -7.08 0.86
CA TRP A 36 -4.94 -5.69 1.24
C TRP A 36 -4.17 -4.74 0.33
N GLU A 37 -4.78 -3.60 0.04
CA GLU A 37 -4.06 -2.45 -0.52
C GLU A 37 -3.30 -1.75 0.61
N PHE A 38 -2.09 -1.25 0.36
CA PHE A 38 -1.34 -0.55 1.40
C PHE A 38 -0.65 0.71 0.89
N VAL A 39 -0.39 1.63 1.81
CA VAL A 39 0.41 2.83 1.61
C VAL A 39 1.59 2.78 2.57
N GLY A 40 2.81 2.77 2.05
CA GLY A 40 4.04 2.76 2.84
C GLY A 40 4.60 4.17 3.02
N VAL A 41 4.90 4.56 4.26
CA VAL A 41 5.52 5.85 4.60
C VAL A 41 6.84 5.59 5.31
N SER A 42 7.90 6.26 4.86
CA SER A 42 9.23 6.19 5.47
C SER A 42 9.87 7.56 5.43
N HIS A 43 10.52 7.95 6.53
CA HIS A 43 11.28 9.21 6.61
C HIS A 43 12.54 9.20 5.74
N ARG A 44 13.08 8.02 5.44
CA ARG A 44 14.16 7.86 4.46
C ARG A 44 13.54 7.69 3.08
N LYS A 45 13.93 8.55 2.15
CA LYS A 45 13.62 8.40 0.72
C LYS A 45 14.13 7.03 0.28
N PRO A 46 13.27 6.11 -0.22
CA PRO A 46 13.76 4.84 -0.73
C PRO A 46 14.68 5.17 -1.90
N SER A 47 15.94 4.76 -1.82
CA SER A 47 16.89 4.87 -2.93
C SER A 47 16.40 3.95 -4.04
N SER A 48 15.57 4.48 -4.93
CA SER A 48 15.23 3.98 -6.28
C SER A 48 15.55 2.50 -6.54
N ARG A 49 14.95 1.61 -5.75
CA ARG A 49 14.87 0.18 -6.02
C ARG A 49 13.56 -0.33 -5.46
N GLY A 50 12.58 -0.45 -6.36
CA GLY A 50 11.34 -1.15 -6.09
C GLY A 50 10.10 -0.26 -6.06
N GLY A 51 9.52 -0.03 -7.25
CA GLY A 51 8.08 -0.20 -7.49
C GLY A 51 7.06 0.73 -6.81
N LEU A 52 7.44 1.66 -5.94
CA LEU A 52 6.49 2.64 -5.41
C LEU A 52 6.57 3.90 -6.29
N LYS A 53 5.56 4.11 -7.14
CA LYS A 53 5.40 5.32 -7.94
C LYS A 53 5.40 6.53 -7.01
N GLU A 54 6.46 7.33 -7.07
CA GLU A 54 6.46 8.69 -6.56
C GLU A 54 5.52 9.51 -7.46
N GLU A 55 4.33 9.85 -6.94
CA GLU A 55 3.57 10.98 -7.47
C GLU A 55 4.19 12.26 -6.88
N SER A 56 5.27 12.72 -7.51
CA SER A 56 5.81 14.05 -7.29
C SER A 56 4.99 15.04 -8.13
N ASN A 57 4.09 15.77 -7.48
CA ASN A 57 3.60 17.03 -8.03
C ASN A 57 4.76 18.04 -7.94
N GLU A 58 5.31 18.42 -9.09
CA GLU A 58 6.23 19.55 -9.23
C GLU A 58 5.45 20.68 -9.92
N THR A 59 5.57 21.89 -9.38
CA THR A 59 4.96 23.13 -9.88
C THR A 59 5.69 23.64 -11.11
#